data_AF-A0A951I5I2-F1
#
_entry.id   AF-A0A951I5I2-F1
#
_cell.length_a   1.000
_cell.length_b   1.000
_cell.length_c   1.000
_cell.angle_alpha   90.00
_cell.angle_beta   90.00
_cell.angle_gamma   90.00
#
_symmetry.space_group_name_H-M   'P 1'
#
loop_
_entity.id
_entity.type
_entity.pdbx_description
1 polymer ?
#
loop_
_entity_poly.entity_id
_entity_poly.type
_entity_poly.pdbx_seq_one_letter_code
_entity_poly.pdbx_strand_id
1 'polypeptide(L)'
;GNAIGGQNTVVKFKFGRPIEEFIFPGALPGIKFALGENPKRTNFNPPGAGRRYPATRMGVEEVIRDAFVRARAYKAEWDEYRAKSRRDKNLLPPRRDLELEPLVEVLEGKRLVHAHCYRADEILMLINLADEFGFKIKTFQHALEGYKVAREIARHGAGASIFADFWGYKIEAYDAIPYNGAVLMRAGVVVSLNSDSDERMRRLNIDAAKMVRYGDVTEEEALKMITINPAQQLGIQERVGSLEVGKDADITIWNAHPLSVYSHVEMTLIDGEVFFDRQQDIARRTERERETETLRKAEPNRPPAQGGTPPPRPPANTTAYEDDDQWLGGNREQ
;
A
#
# COMPACT_ATOMS: atom_id res chain seq x y z
N GLY A 1 10.50 -7.07 -6.54
CA GLY A 1 9.06 -7.31 -6.28
C GLY A 1 8.55 -8.47 -7.12
N ASN A 2 7.29 -8.84 -6.94
CA ASN A 2 6.53 -9.73 -7.83
C ASN A 2 5.54 -8.88 -8.63
N ALA A 3 5.16 -9.30 -9.85
CA ALA A 3 4.18 -8.55 -10.66
C ALA A 3 2.80 -8.51 -9.99
N ILE A 4 2.41 -9.62 -9.37
CA ILE A 4 1.29 -9.73 -8.43
C ILE A 4 1.92 -9.93 -7.05
N GLY A 5 1.88 -8.91 -6.21
CA GLY A 5 2.61 -8.82 -4.95
C GLY A 5 1.96 -9.58 -3.80
N GLY A 6 0.63 -9.54 -3.71
CA GLY A 6 -0.13 -10.20 -2.64
C GLY A 6 -1.35 -9.41 -2.20
N GLN A 7 -2.10 -9.99 -1.27
CA GLN A 7 -3.30 -9.40 -0.69
C GLN A 7 -2.95 -8.26 0.28
N ASN A 8 -3.81 -7.26 0.38
CA ASN A 8 -3.70 -6.20 1.38
C ASN A 8 -5.05 -5.93 2.05
N THR A 9 -5.01 -5.27 3.21
CA THR A 9 -6.18 -4.87 3.99
C THR A 9 -6.05 -3.41 4.41
N VAL A 10 -7.18 -2.76 4.67
CA VAL A 10 -7.22 -1.39 5.15
C VAL A 10 -7.17 -1.39 6.66
N VAL A 11 -6.34 -0.52 7.22
CA VAL A 11 -6.14 -0.40 8.67
C VAL A 11 -6.23 1.03 9.16
N LYS A 12 -6.63 1.17 10.42
CA LYS A 12 -6.65 2.38 11.23
C LYS A 12 -5.62 2.20 12.35
N PHE A 13 -4.55 3.00 12.34
CA PHE A 13 -3.45 2.84 13.29
C PHE A 13 -3.85 3.33 14.68
N LYS A 14 -4.16 2.38 15.58
CA LYS A 14 -4.52 2.66 16.98
C LYS A 14 -3.36 2.29 17.91
N PHE A 15 -2.32 3.11 17.94
CA PHE A 15 -1.11 2.81 18.72
C PHE A 15 -1.44 2.48 20.19
N GLY A 16 -0.87 1.39 20.72
CA GLY A 16 -1.16 0.89 22.06
C GLY A 16 -2.38 -0.03 22.17
N ARG A 17 -3.12 -0.26 21.07
CA ARG A 17 -4.21 -1.25 20.99
C ARG A 17 -3.75 -2.55 20.30
N PRO A 18 -4.46 -3.67 20.51
CA PRO A 18 -4.25 -4.92 19.77
C PRO A 18 -4.42 -4.73 18.26
N ILE A 19 -3.71 -5.55 17.47
CA ILE A 19 -3.69 -5.45 16.00
C ILE A 19 -5.07 -5.74 15.38
N GLU A 20 -5.90 -6.51 16.07
CA GLU A 20 -7.26 -6.84 15.66
C GLU A 20 -8.14 -5.58 15.60
N GLU A 21 -7.88 -4.58 16.44
CA GLU A 21 -8.58 -3.31 16.43
C GLU A 21 -8.16 -2.38 15.29
N PHE A 22 -7.06 -2.71 14.60
CA PHE A 22 -6.55 -1.88 13.50
C PHE A 22 -7.32 -2.17 12.21
N ILE A 23 -7.86 -3.37 12.04
CA ILE A 23 -8.54 -3.76 10.79
C ILE A 23 -9.79 -2.89 10.61
N PHE A 24 -9.89 -2.23 9.45
CA PHE A 24 -11.04 -1.36 9.16
C PHE A 24 -12.30 -2.21 8.86
N PRO A 25 -13.36 -2.14 9.68
CA PRO A 25 -14.51 -3.02 9.51
C PRO A 25 -15.25 -2.75 8.20
N GLY A 26 -15.47 -3.81 7.41
CA GLY A 26 -16.22 -3.74 6.16
C GLY A 26 -15.48 -3.13 4.97
N ALA A 27 -14.20 -2.78 5.11
CA ALA A 27 -13.39 -2.37 3.98
C ALA A 27 -13.21 -3.52 2.98
N LEU A 28 -13.33 -3.22 1.69
CA LEU A 28 -13.02 -4.21 0.66
C LEU A 28 -11.53 -4.57 0.73
N PRO A 29 -11.17 -5.86 0.67
CA PRO A 29 -9.78 -6.25 0.62
C PRO A 29 -9.17 -5.81 -0.72
N GLY A 30 -7.86 -5.61 -0.74
CA GLY A 30 -7.15 -5.24 -1.97
C GLY A 30 -6.11 -6.28 -2.38
N ILE A 31 -5.54 -6.07 -3.56
CA ILE A 31 -4.37 -6.78 -4.07
C ILE A 31 -3.37 -5.77 -4.62
N LYS A 32 -2.09 -5.98 -4.32
CA LYS A 32 -1.00 -5.14 -4.80
C LYS A 32 -0.43 -5.72 -6.08
N PHE A 33 -0.44 -4.95 -7.17
CA PHE A 33 0.36 -5.24 -8.35
C PHE A 33 1.60 -4.34 -8.37
N ALA A 34 2.64 -4.76 -9.07
CA ALA A 34 3.82 -3.94 -9.33
C ALA A 34 4.24 -4.04 -10.79
N LEU A 35 4.51 -2.88 -11.39
CA LEU A 35 4.93 -2.74 -12.78
C LEU A 35 6.40 -2.27 -12.85
N GLY A 36 6.95 -2.31 -14.05
CA GLY A 36 8.26 -1.71 -14.34
C GLY A 36 9.47 -2.45 -13.78
N GLU A 37 10.45 -1.71 -13.28
CA GLU A 37 11.77 -2.23 -12.88
C GLU A 37 11.71 -3.09 -11.62
N ASN A 38 10.80 -2.77 -10.69
CA ASN A 38 10.62 -3.49 -9.43
C ASN A 38 10.36 -5.01 -9.58
N PRO A 39 9.37 -5.47 -10.38
CA PRO A 39 9.15 -6.89 -10.64
C PRO A 39 10.26 -7.53 -11.48
N LYS A 40 10.97 -6.75 -12.30
CA LYS A 40 12.09 -7.24 -13.13
C LYS A 40 13.39 -7.46 -12.35
N ARG A 41 13.50 -6.97 -11.11
CA ARG A 41 14.71 -7.03 -10.24
C ARG A 41 16.00 -6.65 -10.97
N THR A 42 15.95 -5.68 -11.88
CA THR A 42 17.05 -5.38 -12.81
C THR A 42 18.37 -4.98 -12.11
N ASN A 43 18.31 -4.55 -10.85
CA ASN A 43 19.48 -4.09 -10.08
C ASN A 43 19.96 -5.09 -9.00
N PHE A 44 19.36 -6.28 -8.89
CA PHE A 44 19.69 -7.26 -7.84
C PHE A 44 19.80 -8.68 -8.43
N ASN A 45 20.90 -8.94 -9.15
CA ASN A 45 21.30 -10.28 -9.52
C ASN A 45 22.56 -10.67 -8.73
N PRO A 46 22.44 -11.54 -7.72
CA PRO A 46 23.60 -12.13 -7.07
C PRO A 46 24.50 -12.82 -8.11
N PRO A 47 25.84 -12.72 -8.01
CA PRO A 47 26.75 -13.48 -8.87
C PRO A 47 26.40 -14.97 -8.83
N GLY A 48 26.21 -15.59 -10.00
CA GLY A 48 25.84 -17.01 -10.12
C GLY A 48 24.35 -17.33 -10.04
N ALA A 49 23.47 -16.35 -9.76
CA ALA A 49 22.03 -16.55 -9.83
C ALA A 49 21.52 -16.44 -11.28
N GLY A 50 20.72 -17.43 -11.71
CA GLY A 50 20.06 -17.41 -13.01
C GLY A 50 19.07 -16.25 -13.14
N ARG A 51 18.87 -15.77 -14.37
CA ARG A 51 17.94 -14.66 -14.65
C ARG A 51 16.49 -15.15 -14.43
N ARG A 52 15.84 -14.68 -13.36
CA ARG A 52 14.45 -15.01 -13.04
C ARG A 52 13.48 -14.32 -14.01
N TYR A 53 12.44 -15.04 -14.44
CA TYR A 53 11.32 -14.47 -15.18
C TYR A 53 10.34 -13.75 -14.23
N PRO A 54 9.83 -12.55 -14.57
CA PRO A 54 10.05 -11.79 -15.80
C PRO A 54 11.28 -10.87 -15.72
N ALA A 55 12.02 -10.75 -16.83
CA ALA A 55 13.19 -9.85 -16.93
C ALA A 55 12.95 -8.60 -17.80
N THR A 56 11.79 -8.52 -18.47
CA THR A 56 11.39 -7.44 -19.39
C THR A 56 10.04 -6.87 -18.99
N ARG A 57 9.68 -5.68 -19.48
CA ARG A 57 8.35 -5.07 -19.24
C ARG A 57 7.23 -5.89 -19.88
N MET A 58 7.46 -6.39 -21.09
CA MET A 58 6.55 -7.34 -21.75
C MET A 58 6.39 -8.65 -20.96
N GLY A 59 7.45 -9.12 -20.30
CA GLY A 59 7.35 -10.26 -19.39
C GLY A 59 6.49 -9.98 -18.16
N VAL A 60 6.51 -8.74 -17.64
CA VAL A 60 5.63 -8.35 -16.51
C VAL A 60 4.17 -8.37 -16.96
N GLU A 61 3.87 -7.83 -18.14
CA GLU A 61 2.54 -7.92 -18.74
C GLU A 61 2.10 -9.39 -18.88
N GLU A 62 2.94 -10.24 -19.45
CA GLU A 62 2.64 -11.64 -19.68
C GLU A 62 2.40 -12.41 -18.37
N VAL A 63 3.17 -12.15 -17.31
CA VAL A 63 2.93 -12.77 -15.99
C VAL A 63 1.54 -12.42 -15.46
N ILE A 64 1.10 -11.17 -15.61
CA ILE A 64 -0.22 -10.75 -15.15
C ILE A 64 -1.30 -11.38 -16.03
N ARG A 65 -1.10 -11.35 -17.35
CA ARG A 65 -2.01 -11.94 -18.35
C ARG A 65 -2.22 -13.43 -18.12
N ASP A 66 -1.14 -14.22 -18.02
CA ASP A 66 -1.20 -15.66 -17.73
C ASP A 66 -1.97 -15.94 -16.43
N ALA A 67 -1.69 -15.19 -15.38
CA ALA A 67 -2.37 -15.37 -14.10
C ALA A 67 -3.88 -15.15 -14.22
N PHE A 68 -4.34 -14.17 -15.00
CA PHE A 68 -5.77 -13.95 -15.23
C PHE A 68 -6.39 -14.96 -16.21
N VAL A 69 -5.65 -15.50 -17.18
CA VAL A 69 -6.09 -16.64 -17.99
C VAL A 69 -6.36 -17.85 -17.09
N ARG A 70 -5.41 -18.18 -16.20
CA ARG A 70 -5.58 -19.26 -15.22
C ARG A 70 -6.73 -18.98 -14.27
N ALA A 71 -6.89 -17.75 -13.78
CA ALA A 71 -7.99 -17.37 -12.90
C ALA A 71 -9.36 -17.52 -13.58
N ARG A 72 -9.49 -17.19 -14.87
CA ARG A 72 -10.73 -17.40 -15.64
C ARG A 72 -11.06 -18.89 -15.78
N ALA A 73 -10.08 -19.73 -16.10
CA ALA A 73 -10.27 -21.18 -16.18
C ALA A 73 -10.67 -21.76 -14.82
N TYR A 74 -9.98 -21.37 -13.76
CA TYR A 74 -10.28 -21.75 -12.39
C TYR A 74 -11.70 -21.33 -11.97
N LYS A 75 -12.10 -20.08 -12.28
CA LYS A 75 -13.46 -19.61 -12.03
C LYS A 75 -14.50 -20.46 -12.74
N ALA A 76 -14.29 -20.78 -14.01
CA ALA A 76 -15.22 -21.59 -14.80
C ALA A 76 -15.40 -23.00 -14.22
N GLU A 77 -14.30 -23.65 -13.81
CA GLU A 77 -14.33 -24.97 -13.17
C GLU A 77 -15.16 -24.94 -11.87
N TRP A 78 -14.95 -23.92 -11.03
CA TRP A 78 -15.71 -23.73 -9.80
C TRP A 78 -17.17 -23.35 -10.01
N ASP A 79 -17.49 -22.54 -11.03
CA ASP A 79 -18.86 -22.20 -11.41
C ASP A 79 -19.62 -23.44 -11.86
N GLU A 80 -18.98 -24.31 -12.67
CA GLU A 80 -19.55 -25.57 -13.12
C GLU A 80 -19.80 -26.54 -11.94
N TYR A 81 -18.82 -26.68 -11.05
CA TYR A 81 -18.97 -27.47 -9.82
C TYR A 81 -20.13 -26.96 -8.96
N ARG A 82 -20.24 -25.65 -8.73
CA ARG A 82 -21.35 -25.05 -7.95
C ARG A 82 -22.70 -25.27 -8.60
N ALA A 83 -22.79 -25.28 -9.94
CA ALA A 83 -24.03 -25.55 -10.65
C ALA A 83 -24.45 -27.03 -10.53
N LYS A 84 -23.50 -27.96 -10.65
CA LYS A 84 -23.75 -29.41 -10.60
C LYS A 84 -23.97 -29.95 -9.18
N SER A 85 -23.24 -29.43 -8.19
CA SER A 85 -23.33 -29.88 -6.78
C SER A 85 -24.71 -29.63 -6.15
N ARG A 86 -25.51 -28.73 -6.73
CA ARG A 86 -26.94 -28.56 -6.36
C ARG A 86 -27.79 -29.79 -6.65
N ARG A 87 -27.38 -30.63 -7.62
CA ARG A 87 -28.10 -31.82 -8.07
C ARG A 87 -27.42 -33.11 -7.62
N ASP A 88 -26.09 -33.12 -7.59
CA ASP A 88 -25.29 -34.26 -7.15
C ASP A 88 -24.44 -33.88 -5.93
N LYS A 89 -24.83 -34.40 -4.77
CA LYS A 89 -24.13 -34.16 -3.50
C LYS A 89 -22.82 -34.95 -3.35
N ASN A 90 -22.56 -35.91 -4.23
CA ASN A 90 -21.34 -36.74 -4.21
C ASN A 90 -20.25 -36.22 -5.15
N LEU A 91 -20.52 -35.13 -5.87
CA LEU A 91 -19.53 -34.51 -6.74
C LEU A 91 -18.35 -33.98 -5.92
N LEU A 92 -17.13 -34.34 -6.32
CA LEU A 92 -15.92 -33.87 -5.65
C LEU A 92 -15.62 -32.41 -6.05
N PRO A 93 -15.27 -31.54 -5.09
CA PRO A 93 -14.89 -30.16 -5.39
C PRO A 93 -13.58 -30.09 -6.18
N PRO A 94 -13.45 -29.12 -7.11
CA PRO A 94 -12.18 -28.74 -7.71
C PRO A 94 -11.12 -28.44 -6.64
N ARG A 95 -9.85 -28.58 -7.01
CA ARG A 95 -8.74 -28.24 -6.10
C ARG A 95 -8.80 -26.76 -5.75
N ARG A 96 -8.61 -26.43 -4.47
CA ARG A 96 -8.49 -25.05 -4.01
C ARG A 96 -7.10 -24.49 -4.37
N ASP A 97 -7.06 -23.29 -4.93
CA ASP A 97 -5.81 -22.60 -5.29
C ASP A 97 -5.82 -21.19 -4.67
N LEU A 98 -4.94 -20.99 -3.69
CA LEU A 98 -4.87 -19.76 -2.90
C LEU A 98 -4.29 -18.57 -3.69
N GLU A 99 -3.60 -18.82 -4.81
CA GLU A 99 -3.09 -17.76 -5.69
C GLU A 99 -4.17 -17.28 -6.66
N LEU A 100 -5.00 -18.20 -7.16
CA LEU A 100 -6.05 -17.89 -8.13
C LEU A 100 -7.33 -17.34 -7.48
N GLU A 101 -7.65 -17.73 -6.25
CA GLU A 101 -8.82 -17.23 -5.51
C GLU A 101 -8.88 -15.68 -5.47
N PRO A 102 -7.82 -14.96 -5.04
CA PRO A 102 -7.83 -13.50 -5.05
C PRO A 102 -7.99 -12.88 -6.44
N LEU A 103 -7.50 -13.54 -7.49
CA LEU A 103 -7.65 -13.07 -8.87
C LEU A 103 -9.07 -13.26 -9.38
N VAL A 104 -9.74 -14.34 -8.99
CA VAL A 104 -11.18 -14.50 -9.22
C VAL A 104 -11.98 -13.42 -8.49
N GLU A 105 -11.62 -13.09 -7.25
CA GLU A 105 -12.27 -11.98 -6.54
C GLU A 105 -12.10 -10.63 -7.24
N VAL A 106 -10.95 -10.39 -7.89
CA VAL A 106 -10.74 -9.22 -8.76
C VAL A 106 -11.67 -9.24 -9.97
N LEU A 107 -11.80 -10.38 -10.65
CA LEU A 107 -12.73 -10.55 -11.78
C LEU A 107 -14.20 -10.36 -11.36
N GLU A 108 -14.53 -10.66 -10.10
CA GLU A 108 -15.87 -10.49 -9.54
C GLU A 108 -16.10 -9.11 -8.90
N GLY A 109 -15.10 -8.22 -8.90
CA GLY A 109 -15.20 -6.89 -8.28
C GLY A 109 -15.24 -6.90 -6.75
N LYS A 110 -14.87 -8.01 -6.11
CA LYS A 110 -14.82 -8.19 -4.65
C LYS A 110 -13.48 -7.78 -4.03
N ARG A 111 -12.46 -7.54 -4.87
CA ARG A 111 -11.12 -7.15 -4.44
C ARG A 111 -10.59 -5.98 -5.26
N LEU A 112 -10.05 -4.98 -4.58
CA LEU A 112 -9.55 -3.75 -5.19
C LEU A 112 -8.11 -3.92 -5.71
N VAL A 113 -7.87 -3.58 -6.98
CA VAL A 113 -6.50 -3.60 -7.54
C VAL A 113 -5.81 -2.27 -7.28
N HIS A 114 -4.70 -2.32 -6.54
CA HIS A 114 -3.77 -1.19 -6.38
C HIS A 114 -2.46 -1.52 -7.08
N ALA A 115 -2.06 -0.72 -8.06
CA ALA A 115 -0.92 -1.03 -8.92
C ALA A 115 0.23 -0.04 -8.72
N HIS A 116 1.37 -0.50 -8.20
CA HIS A 116 2.63 0.26 -8.28
C HIS A 116 2.99 0.45 -9.75
N CYS A 117 3.24 1.70 -10.16
CA CYS A 117 3.69 2.06 -11.49
C CYS A 117 4.43 3.41 -11.45
N TYR A 118 5.32 3.63 -12.41
CA TYR A 118 5.91 4.95 -12.60
C TYR A 118 5.63 5.50 -13.98
N ARG A 119 5.86 4.70 -15.03
CA ARG A 119 5.86 5.18 -16.41
C ARG A 119 4.49 5.10 -17.07
N ALA A 120 4.29 5.97 -18.06
CA ALA A 120 3.06 6.06 -18.83
C ALA A 120 2.76 4.77 -19.63
N ASP A 121 3.79 4.14 -20.21
CA ASP A 121 3.64 2.90 -20.98
C ASP A 121 3.13 1.73 -20.12
N GLU A 122 3.61 1.64 -18.88
CA GLU A 122 3.16 0.64 -17.90
C GLU A 122 1.72 0.87 -17.45
N ILE A 123 1.33 2.13 -17.25
CA ILE A 123 -0.05 2.51 -16.91
C ILE A 123 -1.01 2.09 -18.02
N LEU A 124 -0.70 2.45 -19.27
CA LEU A 124 -1.52 2.09 -20.43
C LEU A 124 -1.60 0.57 -20.63
N MET A 125 -0.49 -0.14 -20.47
CA MET A 125 -0.46 -1.60 -20.55
C MET A 125 -1.43 -2.22 -19.54
N LEU A 126 -1.40 -1.79 -18.28
CA LEU A 126 -2.29 -2.37 -17.28
C LEU A 126 -3.76 -1.99 -17.51
N ILE A 127 -4.05 -0.78 -18.02
CA ILE A 127 -5.40 -0.41 -18.45
C ILE A 127 -5.89 -1.37 -19.55
N ASN A 128 -5.07 -1.66 -20.56
CA ASN A 128 -5.44 -2.58 -21.63
C ASN A 128 -5.70 -4.00 -21.12
N LEU A 129 -4.88 -4.50 -20.20
CA LEU A 129 -5.14 -5.78 -19.54
C LEU A 129 -6.44 -5.76 -18.73
N ALA A 130 -6.71 -4.67 -18.01
CA ALA A 130 -7.93 -4.52 -17.23
C ALA A 130 -9.18 -4.56 -18.13
N ASP A 131 -9.13 -3.87 -19.27
CA ASP A 131 -10.19 -3.86 -20.28
C ASP A 131 -10.38 -5.25 -20.93
N GLU A 132 -9.30 -5.97 -21.23
CA GLU A 132 -9.35 -7.33 -21.80
C GLU A 132 -9.98 -8.36 -20.86
N PHE A 133 -9.57 -8.35 -19.59
CA PHE A 133 -10.04 -9.32 -18.61
C PHE A 133 -11.34 -8.89 -17.92
N GLY A 134 -11.72 -7.63 -18.04
CA GLY A 134 -12.96 -7.07 -17.49
C GLY A 134 -12.87 -6.74 -15.99
N PHE A 135 -11.68 -6.40 -15.48
CA PHE A 135 -11.51 -5.96 -14.10
C PHE A 135 -11.27 -4.45 -14.00
N LYS A 136 -11.39 -3.89 -12.80
CA LYS A 136 -11.16 -2.47 -12.54
C LYS A 136 -9.91 -2.24 -11.72
N ILE A 137 -9.12 -1.25 -12.15
CA ILE A 137 -7.97 -0.76 -11.38
C ILE A 137 -8.52 0.31 -10.46
N LYS A 138 -8.38 0.13 -9.15
CA LYS A 138 -8.88 1.11 -8.19
C LYS A 138 -7.94 2.31 -8.09
N THR A 139 -6.64 2.06 -8.01
CA THR A 139 -5.65 3.12 -7.86
C THR A 139 -4.29 2.75 -8.42
N PHE A 140 -3.73 3.63 -9.25
CA PHE A 140 -2.31 3.63 -9.58
C PHE A 140 -1.50 4.28 -8.47
N GLN A 141 -0.51 3.57 -7.95
CA GLN A 141 0.38 4.00 -6.88
C GLN A 141 1.66 4.56 -7.51
N HIS A 142 2.11 5.69 -6.98
CA HIS A 142 3.19 6.57 -7.43
C HIS A 142 2.89 7.32 -8.74
N ALA A 143 2.58 6.60 -9.83
CA ALA A 143 2.13 7.13 -11.12
C ALA A 143 2.87 8.40 -11.54
N LEU A 144 4.21 8.38 -11.48
CA LEU A 144 5.06 9.56 -11.66
C LEU A 144 4.92 10.20 -13.04
N GLU A 145 4.67 9.41 -14.07
CA GLU A 145 4.34 9.87 -15.43
C GLU A 145 2.83 9.87 -15.72
N GLY A 146 1.99 9.78 -14.68
CA GLY A 146 0.53 9.77 -14.83
C GLY A 146 0.00 10.98 -15.59
N TYR A 147 0.64 12.15 -15.43
CA TYR A 147 0.33 13.38 -16.18
C TYR A 147 0.35 13.20 -17.70
N LYS A 148 1.14 12.27 -18.24
CA LYS A 148 1.23 12.00 -19.69
C LYS A 148 0.00 11.26 -20.22
N VAL A 149 -0.70 10.53 -19.35
CA VAL A 149 -1.82 9.64 -19.67
C VAL A 149 -3.04 9.88 -18.76
N ALA A 150 -3.19 11.12 -18.32
CA ALA A 150 -4.20 11.51 -17.33
C ALA A 150 -5.63 11.27 -17.84
N ARG A 151 -5.87 11.48 -19.14
CA ARG A 151 -7.18 11.27 -19.77
C ARG A 151 -7.56 9.79 -19.81
N GLU A 152 -6.59 8.92 -20.06
CA GLU A 152 -6.76 7.48 -20.10
C GLU A 152 -7.05 6.93 -18.70
N ILE A 153 -6.34 7.40 -17.68
CA ILE A 153 -6.62 7.08 -16.27
C ILE A 153 -8.04 7.50 -15.90
N ALA A 154 -8.42 8.75 -16.21
CA ALA A 154 -9.76 9.27 -15.93
C ALA A 154 -10.86 8.48 -16.66
N ARG A 155 -10.66 8.16 -17.94
CA ARG A 155 -11.59 7.36 -18.75
C ARG A 155 -11.79 5.94 -18.19
N HIS A 156 -10.72 5.32 -17.68
CA HIS A 156 -10.82 4.01 -17.02
C HIS A 156 -11.62 4.05 -15.72
N GLY A 157 -11.58 5.21 -15.04
CA GLY A 157 -12.16 5.44 -13.72
C GLY A 157 -11.21 5.07 -12.57
N ALA A 158 -9.91 5.00 -12.82
CA ALA A 158 -8.91 4.73 -11.78
C ALA A 158 -8.50 6.01 -11.05
N GLY A 159 -8.19 5.89 -9.75
CA GLY A 159 -7.51 6.95 -9.00
C GLY A 159 -5.99 6.92 -9.19
N ALA A 160 -5.32 7.96 -8.73
CA ALA A 160 -3.86 8.01 -8.65
C ALA A 160 -3.42 8.44 -7.24
N SER A 161 -2.49 7.71 -6.64
CA SER A 161 -1.90 7.99 -5.35
C SER A 161 -0.43 8.30 -5.59
N ILE A 162 -0.02 9.55 -5.50
CA ILE A 162 1.26 10.02 -6.04
C ILE A 162 2.22 10.52 -4.97
N PHE A 163 3.49 10.64 -5.34
CA PHE A 163 4.46 11.43 -4.60
C PHE A 163 4.34 12.91 -4.95
N ALA A 164 4.42 13.78 -3.94
CA ALA A 164 4.43 15.22 -4.17
C ALA A 164 5.75 15.72 -4.77
N ASP A 165 6.88 15.23 -4.26
CA ASP A 165 8.23 15.68 -4.66
C ASP A 165 9.35 14.62 -4.59
N PHE A 166 8.99 13.32 -4.54
CA PHE A 166 9.98 12.24 -4.43
C PHE A 166 10.17 11.50 -5.77
N TRP A 167 11.26 11.78 -6.47
CA TRP A 167 11.60 11.18 -7.77
C TRP A 167 13.10 11.32 -8.10
N GLY A 168 13.54 10.88 -9.29
CA GLY A 168 14.92 11.02 -9.76
C GLY A 168 15.91 10.00 -9.22
N TYR A 169 15.48 9.08 -8.35
CA TYR A 169 16.33 8.02 -7.76
C TYR A 169 16.55 6.81 -8.66
N LYS A 170 15.80 6.69 -9.76
CA LYS A 170 15.90 5.65 -10.81
C LYS A 170 15.48 6.21 -12.15
N ILE A 171 15.87 5.55 -13.24
CA ILE A 171 15.52 5.97 -14.60
C ILE A 171 14.00 5.99 -14.86
N GLU A 172 13.24 5.04 -14.28
CA GLU A 172 11.78 5.00 -14.41
C GLU A 172 11.07 6.11 -13.61
N ALA A 173 11.76 6.72 -12.66
CA ALA A 173 11.28 7.82 -11.85
C ALA A 173 11.91 9.16 -12.26
N TYR A 174 12.57 9.24 -13.41
CA TYR A 174 13.37 10.43 -13.77
C TYR A 174 12.49 11.60 -14.25
N ASP A 175 11.49 11.31 -15.08
CA ASP A 175 10.69 12.33 -15.79
C ASP A 175 9.45 12.78 -15.02
N ALA A 176 9.50 12.68 -13.69
CA ALA A 176 8.44 13.15 -12.82
C ALA A 176 8.47 14.68 -12.71
N ILE A 177 7.31 15.28 -12.51
CA ILE A 177 7.15 16.73 -12.37
C ILE A 177 6.32 17.07 -11.12
N PRO A 178 6.58 18.21 -10.46
CA PRO A 178 5.79 18.63 -9.30
C PRO A 178 4.32 18.93 -9.64
N TYR A 179 4.01 19.16 -10.92
CA TYR A 179 2.66 19.45 -11.41
C TYR A 179 1.80 18.20 -11.64
N ASN A 180 2.35 16.98 -11.46
CA ASN A 180 1.69 15.72 -11.83
C ASN A 180 0.29 15.59 -11.21
N GLY A 181 0.19 15.82 -9.89
CA GLY A 181 -1.09 15.75 -9.17
C GLY A 181 -2.12 16.74 -9.70
N ALA A 182 -1.71 17.97 -9.99
CA ALA A 182 -2.61 18.99 -10.49
C ALA A 182 -3.10 18.70 -11.92
N VAL A 183 -2.24 18.16 -12.78
CA VAL A 183 -2.63 17.72 -14.14
C VAL A 183 -3.63 16.57 -14.08
N LEU A 184 -3.36 15.57 -13.24
CA LEU A 184 -4.27 14.43 -13.02
C LEU A 184 -5.63 14.89 -12.48
N MET A 185 -5.63 15.73 -11.44
CA MET A 185 -6.84 16.28 -10.83
C MET A 185 -7.68 17.05 -11.86
N ARG A 186 -7.05 17.94 -12.64
CA ARG A 186 -7.74 18.70 -13.71
C ARG A 186 -8.29 17.82 -14.82
N ALA A 187 -7.72 16.64 -15.04
CA ALA A 187 -8.24 15.65 -15.98
C ALA A 187 -9.41 14.83 -15.41
N GLY A 188 -9.80 15.05 -14.15
CA GLY A 188 -10.89 14.33 -13.48
C GLY A 188 -10.45 13.07 -12.75
N VAL A 189 -9.15 12.85 -12.53
CA VAL A 189 -8.64 11.73 -11.73
C VAL A 189 -8.78 12.05 -10.25
N VAL A 190 -9.26 11.10 -9.45
CA VAL A 190 -9.21 11.19 -7.98
C VAL A 190 -7.76 11.02 -7.54
N VAL A 191 -7.12 12.12 -7.13
CA VAL A 191 -5.71 12.16 -6.73
C VAL A 191 -5.58 12.12 -5.21
N SER A 192 -4.69 11.27 -4.71
CA SER A 192 -4.24 11.29 -3.31
C SER A 192 -2.71 11.42 -3.23
N LEU A 193 -2.20 11.80 -2.06
CA LEU A 193 -0.77 11.86 -1.80
C LEU A 193 -0.34 10.76 -0.83
N ASN A 194 0.82 10.18 -1.10
CA ASN A 194 1.52 9.28 -0.19
C ASN A 194 3.02 9.60 -0.21
N SER A 195 3.77 9.09 0.77
CA SER A 195 5.21 9.31 0.88
C SER A 195 6.06 8.04 0.75
N ASP A 196 5.43 6.85 0.81
CA ASP A 196 6.10 5.54 0.89
C ASP A 196 7.19 5.50 1.97
N SER A 197 6.96 6.21 3.08
CA SER A 197 7.93 6.39 4.16
C SER A 197 7.24 6.51 5.52
N ASP A 198 7.67 5.68 6.47
CA ASP A 198 7.19 5.65 7.86
C ASP A 198 7.36 7.00 8.58
N GLU A 199 8.34 7.80 8.15
CA GLU A 199 8.65 9.10 8.73
C GLU A 199 7.81 10.20 8.08
N ARG A 200 7.89 10.31 6.75
CA ARG A 200 7.28 11.41 6.00
C ARG A 200 5.76 11.33 5.94
N MET A 201 5.18 10.12 6.04
CA MET A 201 3.73 9.92 6.09
C MET A 201 3.06 10.75 7.19
N ARG A 202 3.79 11.06 8.27
CA ARG A 202 3.32 11.89 9.39
C ARG A 202 3.24 13.38 9.06
N ARG A 203 3.70 13.80 7.87
CA ARG A 203 3.75 15.20 7.42
C ARG A 203 3.13 15.39 6.03
N LEU A 204 2.16 14.55 5.65
CA LEU A 204 1.44 14.67 4.37
C LEU A 204 0.76 16.04 4.18
N ASN A 205 0.47 16.77 5.25
CA ASN A 205 -0.01 18.16 5.17
C ASN A 205 0.99 19.09 4.46
N ILE A 206 2.30 18.85 4.62
CA ILE A 206 3.34 19.59 3.89
C ILE A 206 3.37 19.17 2.43
N ASP A 207 3.17 17.88 2.14
CA ASP A 207 3.07 17.38 0.76
C ASP A 207 1.84 17.94 0.03
N ALA A 208 0.71 18.07 0.73
CA ALA A 208 -0.49 18.74 0.22
C ALA A 208 -0.22 20.23 -0.09
N ALA A 209 0.50 20.94 0.79
CA ALA A 209 0.85 22.34 0.55
C ALA A 209 1.69 22.55 -0.72
N LYS A 210 2.49 21.55 -1.12
CA LYS A 210 3.25 21.59 -2.39
C LYS A 210 2.32 21.60 -3.61
N MET A 211 1.14 20.98 -3.53
CA MET A 211 0.16 21.01 -4.62
C MET A 211 -0.40 22.41 -4.84
N VAL A 212 -0.55 23.20 -3.77
CA VAL A 212 -0.89 24.63 -3.87
C VAL A 212 0.26 25.40 -4.53
N ARG A 213 1.50 25.19 -4.05
CA ARG A 213 2.67 25.93 -4.52
C ARG A 213 3.02 25.71 -5.99
N TYR A 214 3.00 24.47 -6.43
CA TYR A 214 3.39 24.08 -7.78
C TYR A 214 2.19 23.92 -8.70
N GLY A 215 1.10 23.33 -8.22
CA GLY A 215 -0.02 22.92 -9.06
C GLY A 215 -1.09 23.99 -9.30
N ASP A 216 -1.03 25.11 -8.57
CA ASP A 216 -2.13 26.09 -8.45
C ASP A 216 -3.45 25.42 -8.06
N VAL A 217 -3.34 24.42 -7.17
CA VAL A 217 -4.47 23.71 -6.58
C VAL A 217 -4.97 24.53 -5.39
N THR A 218 -6.29 24.61 -5.20
CA THR A 218 -6.84 25.30 -4.03
C THR A 218 -6.47 24.57 -2.74
N GLU A 219 -6.44 25.27 -1.62
CA GLU A 219 -6.15 24.66 -0.32
C GLU A 219 -7.16 23.55 0.04
N GLU A 220 -8.44 23.72 -0.33
CA GLU A 220 -9.48 22.72 -0.16
C GLU A 220 -9.18 21.43 -0.96
N GLU A 221 -8.86 21.56 -2.24
CA GLU A 221 -8.52 20.40 -3.08
C GLU A 221 -7.23 19.71 -2.59
N ALA A 222 -6.24 20.49 -2.14
CA ALA A 222 -5.03 19.94 -1.54
C ALA A 222 -5.34 19.12 -0.27
N LEU A 223 -6.24 19.60 0.60
CA LEU A 223 -6.68 18.85 1.78
C LEU A 223 -7.45 17.57 1.40
N LYS A 224 -8.29 17.61 0.35
CA LYS A 224 -8.98 16.40 -0.17
C LYS A 224 -8.00 15.30 -0.56
N MET A 225 -6.84 15.66 -1.15
CA MET A 225 -5.80 14.70 -1.55
C MET A 225 -5.17 13.91 -0.38
N ILE A 226 -5.33 14.38 0.87
CA ILE A 226 -4.83 13.69 2.07
C ILE A 226 -5.94 13.26 3.03
N THR A 227 -7.21 13.38 2.61
CA THR A 227 -8.39 13.03 3.42
C THR A 227 -9.41 12.20 2.63
N ILE A 228 -10.36 12.83 1.96
CA ILE A 228 -11.47 12.13 1.30
C ILE A 228 -11.04 11.34 0.06
N ASN A 229 -10.05 11.81 -0.71
CA ASN A 229 -9.61 11.14 -1.93
C ASN A 229 -8.95 9.77 -1.63
N PRO A 230 -8.00 9.64 -0.67
CA PRO A 230 -7.51 8.32 -0.29
C PRO A 230 -8.63 7.44 0.30
N ALA A 231 -9.60 8.00 1.04
CA ALA A 231 -10.74 7.23 1.53
C ALA A 231 -11.61 6.66 0.38
N GLN A 232 -11.84 7.43 -0.69
CA GLN A 232 -12.52 6.96 -1.91
C GLN A 232 -11.73 5.88 -2.64
N GLN A 233 -10.40 6.01 -2.69
CA GLN A 233 -9.50 5.02 -3.28
C GLN A 233 -9.46 3.70 -2.49
N LEU A 234 -9.67 3.75 -1.18
CA LEU A 234 -9.79 2.58 -0.30
C LEU A 234 -11.23 2.05 -0.19
N GLY A 235 -12.24 2.79 -0.69
CA GLY A 235 -13.65 2.40 -0.63
C GLY A 235 -14.30 2.57 0.75
N ILE A 236 -13.79 3.49 1.56
CA ILE A 236 -14.23 3.74 2.95
C ILE A 236 -14.71 5.18 3.19
N GLN A 237 -14.95 5.94 2.11
CA GLN A 237 -15.33 7.37 2.19
C GLN A 237 -16.64 7.65 2.92
N GLU A 238 -17.51 6.65 3.04
CA GLU A 238 -18.76 6.75 3.82
C GLU A 238 -18.51 6.79 5.33
N ARG A 239 -17.31 6.40 5.77
CA ARG A 239 -16.94 6.31 7.18
C ARG A 239 -15.87 7.32 7.59
N VAL A 240 -14.97 7.72 6.70
CA VAL A 240 -13.84 8.62 7.02
C VAL A 240 -13.54 9.61 5.90
N GLY A 241 -12.66 10.57 6.16
CA GLY A 241 -12.12 11.48 5.15
C GLY A 241 -12.84 12.82 5.02
N SER A 242 -13.96 13.03 5.70
CA SER A 242 -14.61 14.35 5.85
C SER A 242 -15.31 14.47 7.20
N LEU A 243 -15.60 15.70 7.61
CA LEU A 243 -16.32 16.01 8.86
C LEU A 243 -17.82 16.12 8.57
N GLU A 244 -18.50 14.98 8.60
CA GLU A 244 -19.93 14.85 8.34
C GLU A 244 -20.60 13.99 9.42
N VAL A 245 -21.86 14.28 9.75
CA VAL A 245 -22.63 13.49 10.71
C VAL A 245 -22.77 12.05 10.21
N GLY A 246 -22.46 11.08 11.07
CA GLY A 246 -22.52 9.64 10.76
C GLY A 246 -21.18 9.01 10.37
N LYS A 247 -20.14 9.81 10.16
CA LYS A 247 -18.75 9.33 9.95
C LYS A 247 -18.03 9.10 11.28
N ASP A 248 -16.95 8.35 11.24
CA ASP A 248 -16.07 8.11 12.38
C ASP A 248 -15.48 9.44 12.85
N ALA A 249 -15.40 9.62 14.18
CA ALA A 249 -14.80 10.80 14.79
C ALA A 249 -13.26 10.74 14.76
N ASP A 250 -12.71 10.64 13.55
CA ASP A 250 -11.27 10.72 13.26
C ASP A 250 -10.90 12.16 12.96
N ILE A 251 -10.41 12.87 13.98
CA ILE A 251 -10.29 14.33 13.94
C ILE A 251 -8.88 14.72 14.37
N THR A 252 -8.25 15.62 13.63
CA THR A 252 -6.98 16.24 14.04
C THR A 252 -7.20 17.73 14.26
N ILE A 253 -6.89 18.21 15.46
CA ILE A 253 -6.96 19.61 15.85
C ILE A 253 -5.58 20.23 15.66
N TRP A 254 -5.53 21.35 14.94
CA TRP A 254 -4.30 22.10 14.68
C TRP A 254 -4.37 23.47 15.34
N ASN A 255 -3.22 24.01 15.74
CA ASN A 255 -3.14 25.35 16.32
C ASN A 255 -3.35 26.48 15.28
N ALA A 256 -3.21 26.18 13.99
CA ALA A 256 -3.37 27.09 12.86
C ALA A 256 -3.70 26.28 11.58
N HIS A 257 -3.73 26.94 10.41
CA HIS A 257 -4.08 26.29 9.15
C HIS A 257 -3.16 25.08 8.85
N PRO A 258 -3.68 23.86 8.58
CA PRO A 258 -2.86 22.65 8.49
C PRO A 258 -1.78 22.65 7.40
N LEU A 259 -1.97 23.42 6.32
CA LEU A 259 -0.99 23.52 5.22
C LEU A 259 0.20 24.45 5.52
N SER A 260 0.17 25.18 6.64
CA SER A 260 1.30 26.01 7.06
C SER A 260 2.39 25.17 7.72
N VAL A 261 3.64 25.43 7.35
CA VAL A 261 4.83 24.78 7.95
C VAL A 261 5.06 25.16 9.42
N TYR A 262 4.41 26.23 9.90
CA TYR A 262 4.47 26.66 11.31
C TYR A 262 3.40 26.00 12.18
N SER A 263 2.43 25.32 11.56
CA SER A 263 1.33 24.66 12.25
C SER A 263 1.78 23.35 12.88
N HIS A 264 1.16 23.00 13.99
CA HIS A 264 1.37 21.73 14.67
C HIS A 264 0.05 21.19 15.21
N VAL A 265 -0.02 19.86 15.32
CA VAL A 265 -1.18 19.15 15.85
C VAL A 265 -1.27 19.38 17.35
N GLU A 266 -2.40 19.86 17.85
CA GLU A 266 -2.70 19.93 19.30
C GLU A 266 -3.28 18.61 19.82
N MET A 267 -4.13 17.97 19.03
CA MET A 267 -4.83 16.75 19.43
C MET A 267 -5.18 15.89 18.22
N THR A 268 -5.15 14.57 18.38
CA THR A 268 -5.66 13.61 17.39
C THR A 268 -6.63 12.66 18.07
N LEU A 269 -7.81 12.53 17.48
CA LEU A 269 -8.85 11.60 17.88
C LEU A 269 -9.01 10.53 16.80
N ILE A 270 -9.25 9.30 17.24
CA ILE A 270 -9.60 8.17 16.38
C ILE A 270 -10.82 7.52 17.00
N ASP A 271 -11.90 7.37 16.22
CA ASP A 271 -13.20 6.89 16.72
C ASP A 271 -13.72 7.67 17.95
N GLY A 272 -13.34 8.95 18.07
CA GLY A 272 -13.70 9.83 19.19
C GLY A 272 -12.85 9.65 20.46
N GLU A 273 -11.90 8.72 20.47
CA GLU A 273 -10.92 8.57 21.55
C GLU A 273 -9.68 9.41 21.27
N VAL A 274 -9.14 10.10 22.29
CA VAL A 274 -7.91 10.90 22.17
C VAL A 274 -6.68 9.99 22.14
N PHE A 275 -6.03 9.87 20.99
CA PHE A 275 -4.78 9.12 20.81
C PHE A 275 -3.52 10.00 20.95
N PHE A 276 -3.67 11.30 20.70
CA PHE A 276 -2.59 12.26 20.89
C PHE A 276 -3.15 13.53 21.52
N ASP A 277 -2.46 14.01 22.56
CA ASP A 277 -2.67 15.31 23.19
C ASP A 277 -1.29 15.92 23.41
N ARG A 278 -1.05 17.12 22.86
CA ARG A 278 0.25 17.77 22.90
C ARG A 278 0.68 18.14 24.32
N GLN A 279 -0.23 18.61 25.16
CA GLN A 279 0.11 19.00 26.53
C GLN A 279 0.50 17.78 27.35
N GLN A 280 -0.25 16.68 27.21
CA GLN A 280 0.10 15.41 27.84
C GLN A 280 1.39 14.80 27.29
N ASP A 281 1.67 14.94 25.98
CA ASP A 281 2.92 14.50 25.39
C ASP A 281 4.10 15.26 26.02
N ILE A 282 4.04 16.59 26.05
CA ILE A 282 5.08 17.46 26.63
C ILE A 282 5.32 17.10 28.09
N ALA A 283 4.27 16.97 28.90
CA ALA A 283 4.38 16.61 30.31
C ALA A 283 5.08 15.26 30.53
N ARG A 284 4.89 14.29 29.61
CA ARG A 284 5.45 12.93 29.69
C ARG A 284 6.84 12.79 29.06
N ARG A 285 7.42 13.82 28.44
CA ARG A 285 8.74 13.70 27.76
C ARG A 285 9.86 13.40 28.74
N THR A 286 9.95 14.16 29.83
CA THR A 286 10.99 13.98 30.85
C THR A 286 10.94 12.59 31.47
N GLU A 287 9.75 12.05 31.71
CA GLU A 287 9.56 10.70 32.24
C GLU A 287 9.99 9.63 31.22
N ARG A 288 9.55 9.74 29.96
CA ARG A 288 9.97 8.83 28.88
C ARG A 288 11.48 8.85 28.62
N GLU A 289 12.12 10.01 28.71
CA GLU A 289 13.57 10.13 28.58
C GLU A 289 14.28 9.36 29.70
N ARG A 290 13.82 9.50 30.96
CA ARG A 290 14.34 8.75 32.10
C ARG A 290 14.11 7.25 31.93
N GLU A 291 12.90 6.84 31.55
CA GLU A 291 12.56 5.43 31.29
C GLU A 291 13.46 4.85 30.20
N THR A 292 13.59 5.55 29.08
CA THR A 292 14.48 5.15 27.97
C THR A 292 15.92 5.00 28.44
N GLU A 293 16.42 5.94 29.25
CA GLU A 293 17.77 5.85 29.80
C GLU A 293 17.94 4.67 30.77
N THR A 294 16.94 4.40 31.62
CA THR A 294 16.96 3.23 32.50
C THR A 294 16.95 1.93 31.71
N LEU A 295 16.12 1.80 30.68
CA LEU A 295 16.07 0.63 29.81
C LEU A 295 17.39 0.42 29.05
N ARG A 296 17.98 1.50 28.51
CA ARG A 296 19.30 1.43 27.86
C ARG A 296 20.42 1.01 28.80
N LYS A 297 20.32 1.33 30.10
CA LYS A 297 21.27 0.88 31.13
C LYS A 297 20.99 -0.57 31.56
N ALA A 298 19.72 -0.98 31.55
CA ALA A 298 19.29 -2.34 31.91
C ALA A 298 19.56 -3.37 30.81
N GLU A 299 19.60 -2.96 29.54
CA GLU A 299 20.09 -3.74 28.42
C GLU A 299 21.54 -3.32 28.06
N PRO A 300 22.57 -3.82 28.75
CA PRO A 300 23.89 -3.79 28.14
C PRO A 300 23.78 -4.64 26.88
N ASN A 301 23.98 -4.02 25.71
CA ASN A 301 24.30 -4.71 24.47
C ASN A 301 25.54 -5.59 24.72
N ARG A 302 25.33 -6.76 25.32
CA ARG A 302 26.32 -7.82 25.37
C ARG A 302 26.19 -8.50 24.01
N PRO A 303 27.17 -8.34 23.10
CA PRO A 303 27.28 -9.30 22.01
C PRO A 303 27.23 -10.70 22.64
N PRO A 304 26.57 -11.69 22.01
CA PRO A 304 26.57 -13.04 22.53
C PRO A 304 28.01 -13.43 22.83
N ALA A 305 28.25 -13.92 24.05
CA ALA A 305 29.59 -14.29 24.48
C ALA A 305 30.18 -15.24 23.43
N GLN A 306 31.29 -14.83 22.80
CA GLN A 306 32.04 -15.72 21.92
C GLN A 306 32.32 -17.02 22.69
N GLY A 307 31.78 -18.14 22.22
CA GLY A 307 32.12 -19.46 22.73
C GLY A 307 31.11 -20.15 23.66
N GLY A 308 29.84 -19.74 23.69
CA GLY A 308 28.78 -20.55 24.32
C GLY A 308 28.19 -21.55 23.32
N THR A 309 28.30 -22.86 23.60
CA THR A 309 27.57 -23.91 22.89
C THR A 309 26.08 -23.54 22.82
N PRO A 310 25.40 -23.73 21.67
CA PRO A 310 23.96 -23.50 21.59
C PRO A 310 23.25 -24.28 22.71
N PRO A 311 22.24 -23.69 23.38
CA PRO A 311 21.44 -24.44 24.33
C PRO A 311 20.87 -25.69 23.63
N PRO A 312 20.82 -26.86 24.32
CA PRO A 312 20.36 -28.09 23.70
C PRO A 312 18.96 -27.88 23.13
N ARG A 313 18.80 -28.22 21.85
CA ARG A 313 17.52 -28.16 21.15
C ARG A 313 16.50 -28.93 22.00
N PRO A 314 15.35 -28.33 22.37
CA PRO A 314 14.29 -29.08 23.04
C PRO A 314 13.95 -30.31 22.16
N PRO A 315 13.60 -31.46 22.76
CA PRO A 315 13.33 -32.67 22.01
C PRO A 315 12.28 -32.38 20.94
N ALA A 316 12.57 -32.80 19.71
CA ALA A 316 11.74 -32.55 18.56
C ALA A 316 10.35 -33.17 18.79
N ASN A 317 9.35 -32.33 19.09
CA ASN A 317 7.99 -32.68 18.72
C ASN A 317 7.93 -32.59 17.20
N THR A 318 7.99 -33.74 16.55
CA THR A 318 7.74 -33.90 15.13
C THR A 318 6.28 -33.56 14.82
N THR A 319 6.01 -32.29 14.58
CA THR A 319 4.93 -31.85 13.68
C THR A 319 5.48 -30.67 12.90
N ALA A 320 5.73 -30.95 11.62
CA ALA A 320 6.44 -30.14 10.66
C ALA A 320 5.89 -28.72 10.50
N TYR A 321 6.78 -27.74 10.62
CA TYR A 321 6.89 -26.57 9.73
C TYR A 321 8.37 -26.19 9.73
N GLU A 322 9.07 -26.58 8.67
CA GLU A 322 10.45 -26.14 8.43
C GLU A 322 10.45 -24.70 7.93
N ASP A 323 11.40 -23.97 8.50
CA ASP A 323 11.77 -22.58 8.29
C ASP A 323 12.05 -22.22 6.82
N ASP A 324 11.89 -20.94 6.50
CA ASP A 324 13.04 -20.13 6.05
C ASP A 324 12.68 -18.63 6.06
N ASP A 325 12.74 -18.06 7.26
CA ASP A 325 13.00 -16.64 7.48
C ASP A 325 14.52 -16.39 7.33
N GLN A 326 14.91 -15.69 6.27
CA GLN A 326 16.17 -14.94 6.25
C GLN A 326 15.93 -13.53 5.72
N TRP A 327 15.56 -12.64 6.65
CA TRP A 327 15.50 -11.20 6.43
C TRP A 327 16.36 -10.49 7.48
N LEU A 328 17.61 -10.18 7.12
CA LEU A 328 18.42 -9.17 7.83
C LEU A 328 19.19 -8.35 6.78
N GLY A 329 18.74 -7.11 6.59
CA GLY A 329 19.53 -6.06 5.95
C GLY A 329 20.53 -5.47 6.94
N GLY A 330 21.73 -5.17 6.46
CA GLY A 330 22.75 -4.41 7.18
C GLY A 330 23.67 -3.71 6.21
N ASN A 331 23.44 -2.40 6.01
CA ASN A 331 24.41 -1.49 5.41
C ASN A 331 25.72 -1.53 6.20
N ARG A 332 26.83 -1.72 5.50
CA ARG A 332 28.14 -1.20 5.92
C ARG A 332 28.75 -0.41 4.77
N GLU A 333 29.30 0.71 5.17
CA GLU A 333 30.05 1.70 4.40
C GLU A 333 31.06 1.09 3.42
N GLN A 334 30.99 1.52 2.17
CA GLN A 334 32.09 2.10 1.37
C GLN A 334 31.56 2.64 0.04
#